data_AF-A0A9E0U1C4-F1
#
_entry.id   AF-A0A9E0U1C4-F1
#
_cell.length_a   1.000
_cell.length_b   1.000
_cell.length_c   1.000
_cell.angle_alpha   90.00
_cell.angle_beta   90.00
_cell.angle_gamma   90.00
#
_symmetry.space_group_name_H-M   'P 1'
#
loop_
_entity.id
_entity.type
_entity.pdbx_description
1 polymer ?
#
loop_
_entity_poly.entity_id
_entity_poly.type
_entity_poly.pdbx_seq_one_letter_code
_entity_poly.pdbx_strand_id
1 'polypeptide(L)' 'VGVKAGGFLRSLMRHVKVRCLPAHIPSHFEIDVRNLNLNQVKRTSELAVPAHVQLLARPDDVIVTVVKR' A
#
# COMPACT_ATOMS: atom_id res chain seq x y z
N VAL A 1 0.60 -14.97 -3.16
CA VAL A 1 -0.01 -16.33 -3.00
C VAL A 1 -1.51 -16.32 -3.30
N GLY A 2 -2.27 -15.35 -2.79
CA GLY A 2 -3.72 -15.27 -2.97
C GLY A 2 -4.22 -15.11 -4.42
N VAL A 3 -3.46 -14.46 -5.30
CA VAL A 3 -3.83 -14.36 -6.73
C VAL A 3 -3.79 -15.73 -7.40
N LYS A 4 -2.76 -16.54 -7.13
CA LYS A 4 -2.65 -17.91 -7.65
C LYS A 4 -3.77 -18.83 -7.12
N ALA A 5 -4.34 -18.52 -5.96
CA ALA A 5 -5.48 -19.23 -5.38
C ALA A 5 -6.85 -18.81 -5.96
N GLY A 6 -6.88 -18.05 -7.06
CA GLY A 6 -8.11 -17.59 -7.71
C GLY A 6 -8.63 -16.24 -7.20
N GLY A 7 -7.82 -15.49 -6.46
CA GLY A 7 -8.13 -14.13 -6.04
C GLY A 7 -7.73 -13.06 -7.06
N PHE A 8 -8.35 -11.89 -6.97
CA PHE A 8 -8.02 -10.70 -7.73
C PHE A 8 -7.35 -9.65 -6.85
N LEU A 9 -6.20 -9.12 -7.30
CA LEU A 9 -5.51 -8.03 -6.61
C LEU A 9 -6.24 -6.71 -6.87
N ARG A 10 -6.76 -6.11 -5.81
CA ARG A 10 -7.46 -4.82 -5.88
C ARG A 10 -6.69 -3.76 -5.11
N SER A 11 -6.20 -2.76 -5.83
CA SER A 11 -5.68 -1.53 -5.23
C SER A 11 -6.85 -0.58 -4.94
N LEU A 12 -7.04 -0.28 -3.65
CA LEU A 12 -8.08 0.63 -3.15
C LEU A 12 -7.57 2.06 -3.12
N MET A 13 -6.33 2.26 -2.67
CA MET A 13 -5.68 3.57 -2.61
C MET A 13 -4.52 3.63 -3.61
N ARG A 14 -4.65 4.47 -4.64
CA ARG A 14 -3.60 4.71 -5.66
C ARG A 14 -2.78 5.96 -5.40
N HIS A 15 -3.36 6.92 -4.69
CA HIS A 15 -2.72 8.18 -4.34
C HIS A 15 -2.80 8.37 -2.85
N VAL A 16 -1.70 8.81 -2.26
CA VAL A 16 -1.61 9.08 -0.83
C VAL A 16 -1.04 10.47 -0.62
N LYS A 17 -1.61 11.23 0.31
CA LYS A 17 -1.10 12.54 0.68
C LYS A 17 0.11 12.37 1.60
N VAL A 18 1.16 13.12 1.31
CA VAL A 18 2.38 13.13 2.11
C VAL A 18 2.84 14.55 2.41
N ARG A 19 3.58 14.71 3.50
CA ARG A 19 4.29 15.93 3.86
C ARG A 19 5.78 15.63 3.81
N CYS A 20 6.50 16.35 2.97
CA CYS A 20 7.95 16.27 2.83
C CYS A 20 8.49 17.62 2.38
N LEU A 21 9.80 17.81 2.50
CA LEU A 21 10.46 18.97 1.90
C LEU A 21 10.45 18.83 0.36
N PRO A 22 10.40 19.93 -0.41
CA PRO A 22 10.44 19.89 -1.86
C PRO A 22 11.62 19.11 -2.44
N ALA A 23 12.78 19.16 -1.76
CA ALA A 23 13.97 18.41 -2.15
C ALA A 23 13.83 16.88 -1.99
N HIS A 24 12.85 16.39 -1.22
CA HIS A 24 12.64 14.98 -0.88
C HIS A 24 11.32 14.43 -1.41
N ILE A 25 10.73 15.05 -2.44
CA ILE A 25 9.48 14.56 -3.03
C ILE A 25 9.72 13.17 -3.65
N PRO A 26 9.05 12.11 -3.15
CA PRO A 26 9.19 10.78 -3.72
C PRO A 26 8.39 10.68 -5.02
N SER A 27 8.96 10.01 -6.03
CA SER A 27 8.26 9.77 -7.31
C SER A 27 7.21 8.67 -7.20
N HIS A 28 7.45 7.66 -6.35
CA HIS A 28 6.54 6.56 -6.10
C HIS A 28 6.81 5.93 -4.72
N PHE A 29 5.90 5.06 -4.28
CA PHE A 29 6.09 4.21 -3.12
C PHE A 29 5.96 2.75 -3.54
N GLU A 30 6.82 1.89 -3.00
CA GLU A 30 6.75 0.45 -3.24
C GLU A 30 6.05 -0.26 -2.09
N ILE A 31 5.26 -1.28 -2.43
CA ILE A 31 4.57 -2.12 -1.45
C ILE A 31 4.73 -3.59 -1.82
N ASP A 32 5.21 -4.39 -0.88
CA ASP A 32 5.38 -5.83 -1.09
C ASP A 32 4.05 -6.58 -0.89
N VAL A 33 3.58 -7.21 -1.97
CA VAL A 33 2.36 -8.02 -2.03
C VAL A 33 2.62 -9.51 -2.26
N ARG A 34 3.89 -9.97 -2.28
CA ARG A 34 4.27 -11.36 -2.59
C ARG A 34 3.54 -12.37 -1.70
N ASN A 35 3.48 -12.07 -0.41
CA ASN A 35 2.91 -12.94 0.63
C ASN A 35 1.43 -12.62 0.96
N LEU A 36 0.74 -11.85 0.12
CA LEU A 36 -0.66 -11.52 0.36
C LEU A 36 -1.57 -12.72 0.02
N ASN A 37 -2.36 -13.18 1.00
CA ASN A 37 -3.33 -14.28 0.86
C ASN A 37 -4.74 -13.76 0.53
N LEU A 38 -5.65 -14.67 0.18
CA LEU A 38 -7.07 -14.36 0.00
C LEU A 38 -7.65 -13.73 1.26
N ASN A 39 -8.47 -12.69 1.08
CA ASN A 39 -9.10 -11.91 2.14
C ASN A 39 -8.13 -11.19 3.09
N GLN A 40 -6.84 -11.12 2.74
CA GLN A 40 -5.89 -10.28 3.45
C GLN A 40 -5.78 -8.90 2.81
N VAL A 41 -5.39 -7.94 3.64
CA VAL A 41 -5.22 -6.54 3.29
C VAL A 41 -3.81 -6.09 3.68
N LYS A 42 -3.27 -5.12 2.93
CA LYS A 42 -2.11 -4.35 3.32
C LYS A 42 -2.55 -2.93 3.65
N ARG A 43 -2.08 -2.46 4.80
CA ARG A 43 -2.43 -1.14 5.32
C ARG A 43 -1.33 -0.13 5.05
N THR A 44 -1.67 1.14 5.23
CA THR A 44 -0.75 2.26 5.04
C THR A 44 0.42 2.24 6.02
N SER A 45 0.24 1.65 7.20
CA SER A 45 1.32 1.40 8.16
C SER A 45 2.41 0.45 7.66
N GLU A 46 2.10 -0.41 6.68
CA GLU A 46 3.04 -1.40 6.11
C GLU A 46 3.77 -0.87 4.88
N LEU A 47 3.49 0.38 4.46
CA LEU A 47 4.14 1.01 3.32
C LEU A 47 5.57 1.41 3.69
N ALA A 48 6.54 1.06 2.84
CA ALA A 48 7.91 1.53 3.01
C ALA A 48 7.98 3.03 2.72
N VAL A 49 8.17 3.83 3.76
CA VAL A 49 8.18 5.30 3.67
C VAL A 49 9.56 5.82 4.04
N PRO A 50 10.18 6.68 3.21
CA PRO A 50 11.47 7.29 3.52
C PRO A 50 11.42 8.10 4.82
N ALA A 51 12.53 8.15 5.56
CA ALA A 51 12.59 8.83 6.87
C ALA A 51 12.19 10.32 6.83
N HIS A 52 12.34 10.98 5.68
CA HIS A 52 12.02 12.41 5.50
C HIS A 52 10.61 12.67 4.95
N VAL A 53 9.78 11.64 4.82
CA VAL A 53 8.42 11.72 4.28
C VAL A 53 7.43 11.30 5.37
N GLN A 54 6.48 12.19 5.69
CA GLN A 54 5.39 11.90 6.61
C GLN A 54 4.12 11.59 5.82
N LEU A 55 3.58 10.39 5.99
CA LEU A 55 2.26 10.03 5.46
C LEU A 55 1.17 10.83 6.19
N LEU A 56 0.25 11.42 5.44
CA LEU A 56 -0.93 12.11 5.96
C LEU A 56 -2.20 11.25 5.90
N ALA A 57 -2.09 10.00 5.45
CA ALA A 57 -3.16 9.01 5.51
C ALA A 57 -3.20 8.29 6.87
N ARG A 58 -4.32 7.66 7.20
CA ARG A 58 -4.45 6.97 8.47
C ARG A 58 -3.66 5.66 8.40
N PRO A 59 -2.99 5.23 9.48
CA PRO A 59 -2.23 3.98 9.49
C PRO A 59 -3.08 2.76 9.11
N ASP A 60 -4.37 2.80 9.43
CA ASP A 60 -5.30 1.69 9.20
C ASP A 60 -5.89 1.65 7.78
N ASP A 61 -5.67 2.72 6.97
CA ASP A 61 -6.22 2.81 5.62
C ASP A 61 -5.68 1.68 4.74
N VAL A 62 -6.59 1.00 4.04
CA VAL A 62 -6.26 -0.15 3.20
C VAL A 62 -5.74 0.31 1.83
N ILE A 63 -4.52 -0.09 1.48
CA ILE A 63 -3.90 0.23 0.20
C ILE A 63 -4.28 -0.82 -0.86
N VAL A 64 -4.10 -2.09 -0.52
CA VAL A 64 -4.28 -3.20 -1.46
C VAL A 64 -4.83 -4.43 -0.74
N THR A 65 -5.66 -5.18 -1.45
CA THR A 65 -6.30 -6.40 -0.94
C THR A 65 -6.38 -7.44 -2.04
N VAL A 66 -6.47 -8.71 -1.66
CA VAL A 66 -6.80 -9.80 -2.58
C VAL A 66 -8.19 -10.32 -2.22
N VAL A 67 -9.14 -10.16 -3.14
CA VAL A 67 -10.53 -10.60 -2.97
C VAL A 67 -10.84 -11.78 -3.89
N LYS A 68 -11.70 -12.69 -3.45
CA LYS A 68 -12.23 -13.75 -4.32
C LYS A 68 -13.21 -13.13 -5.33
N ARG A 69 -13.18 -13.62 -6.57
CA ARG A 69 -14.13 -13.22 -7.61
C ARG A 69 -15.54 -13.68 -7.29
#